data_AF-Q9A7U7-F1
#
_entry.id   AF-Q9A7U7-F1
#
_cell.length_a   1.000
_cell.length_b   1.000
_cell.length_c   1.000
_cell.angle_alpha   90.00
_cell.angle_beta   90.00
_cell.angle_gamma   90.00
#
_symmetry.space_group_name_H-M   'P 1'
#
loop_
_entity.id
_entity.type
_entity.pdbx_description
1 polymer ?
#
loop_
_entity_poly.entity_id
_entity_poly.type
_entity_poly.pdbx_seq_one_letter_code
_entity_poly.pdbx_strand_id
1 'polypeptide(L)'
;MHVTRDVMVTMRDGVRLAIDIYRPAIAGEPTHAPLPVLLERTPYDKRGTNHGDRTRDDPIPKSKPDLAVQFVRGGYVVAIQDCRGRYASEGVFEKYLGEGADGYDTIAWLAAQPWCDGRVATYGLSYGAHVQSAAACLAPPALAAMFLDSGGFSSAYHSGIRQGGAFELKQATWAYKHALLSPETQRDPARLAALEAQDLKAWFTRMPWMEGHSPLSAAPEYEKYLLDQWRTGLFGPYWTQTGVYARGAYDTYADVPMVHMSSWYDPYAVTATENFLGLSGRKRSPVKLILGPWTHGQRSVTHAGDVDFGPEATLDGALAKDYVALRLAWFDAWLKPDQHAKDPLPPVKLFVMGGGSGRKTPEGRLDHGGHWRDETAWPPQGARVTDFFLSATGGLSTAREVVDEAFLEYVHDPLNPVPTIGGAIASGAPVMEPGAFDQREGPHIFGCLPPYRALRDREDVLAFETPPLETDLEVIGPIRARLFVSSDGVDTDFTVKLIDVHPPSEDYPDGFAMNLTHGILRARYRERFDWETWMTPGEVCFIEIEAFPTANRFLKGHRIRLDISSSNFPHFDVNPNTDEPEGYGFTPRRAKNRVYMDAQRPSRLLLPIVTR
;
A
#
# COMPACT_ATOMS: atom_id res chain seq x y z
N MET A 1 8.76 34.74 7.97
CA MET A 1 8.72 33.46 8.72
C MET A 1 9.91 33.44 9.65
N HIS A 2 9.73 32.91 10.86
CA HIS A 2 10.78 32.64 11.82
C HIS A 2 10.87 31.12 12.03
N VAL A 3 12.09 30.57 12.14
CA VAL A 3 12.30 29.14 12.37
C VAL A 3 13.10 28.96 13.65
N THR A 4 12.56 28.17 14.57
CA THR A 4 13.27 27.70 15.76
C THR A 4 13.66 26.24 15.52
N ARG A 5 14.97 25.95 15.49
CA ARG A 5 15.52 24.66 15.05
C ARG A 5 15.90 23.78 16.23
N ASP A 6 15.79 22.46 16.01
CA ASP A 6 16.26 21.40 16.91
C ASP A 6 15.81 21.62 18.37
N VAL A 7 14.55 22.01 18.55
CA VAL A 7 13.95 22.07 19.89
C VAL A 7 13.79 20.64 20.39
N MET A 8 14.32 20.36 21.58
CA MET A 8 14.29 19.02 22.16
C MET A 8 13.02 18.84 23.02
N VAL A 9 12.07 18.07 22.51
CA VAL A 9 10.81 17.76 23.20
C VAL A 9 10.99 16.50 24.04
N THR A 10 10.78 16.59 25.35
CA THR A 10 10.95 15.43 26.26
C THR A 10 9.69 14.57 26.26
N MET A 11 9.83 13.30 25.89
CA MET A 11 8.75 12.30 25.93
C MET A 11 8.54 11.81 27.37
N ARG A 12 7.45 11.06 27.62
CA ARG A 12 7.12 10.53 28.96
C ARG A 12 8.19 9.63 29.58
N ASP A 13 9.05 9.02 28.76
CA ASP A 13 10.15 8.15 29.19
C ASP A 13 11.50 8.90 29.32
N GLY A 14 11.49 10.22 29.13
CA GLY A 14 12.67 11.08 29.25
C GLY A 14 13.51 11.20 27.98
N VAL A 15 13.26 10.39 26.95
CA VAL A 15 13.94 10.54 25.65
C VAL A 15 13.48 11.83 24.98
N ARG A 16 14.41 12.54 24.32
CA ARG A 16 14.11 13.82 23.69
C ARG A 16 14.09 13.70 22.17
N LEU A 17 13.01 14.17 21.56
CA LEU A 17 12.82 14.19 20.11
C LEU A 17 13.02 15.61 19.57
N ALA A 18 13.81 15.73 18.50
CA ALA A 18 14.13 17.00 17.87
C ALA A 18 13.01 17.46 16.93
N ILE A 19 12.56 18.72 17.12
CA ILE A 19 11.51 19.35 16.30
C ILE A 19 11.97 20.70 15.76
N ASP A 20 11.70 20.97 14.48
CA ASP A 20 11.83 22.29 13.88
C ASP A 20 10.45 22.97 13.84
N ILE A 21 10.38 24.23 14.27
CA ILE A 21 9.13 24.99 14.41
C ILE A 21 9.18 26.23 13.52
N TYR A 22 8.26 26.30 12.56
CA TYR A 22 8.14 27.35 11.56
C TYR A 22 6.93 28.21 11.89
N ARG A 23 7.15 29.50 12.17
CA ARG A 23 6.11 30.44 12.61
C ARG A 23 5.96 31.63 11.65
N PRO A 24 4.74 32.16 11.45
CA PRO A 24 4.55 33.46 10.82
C PRO A 24 5.37 34.52 11.56
N ALA A 25 5.92 35.48 10.82
CA ALA A 25 6.76 36.53 11.40
C ALA A 25 6.52 37.86 10.70
N ILE A 26 6.50 38.95 11.46
CA ILE A 26 6.37 40.32 10.98
C ILE A 26 7.65 41.05 11.33
N ALA A 27 8.30 41.68 10.34
CA ALA A 27 9.60 42.34 10.50
C ALA A 27 10.72 41.44 11.12
N GLY A 28 10.65 40.13 10.88
CA GLY A 28 11.64 39.15 11.37
C GLY A 28 11.28 38.49 12.71
N GLU A 29 10.37 39.09 13.48
CA GLU A 29 9.94 38.58 14.79
C GLU A 29 8.76 37.61 14.65
N PRO A 30 8.78 36.43 15.30
CA PRO A 30 7.68 35.49 15.27
C PRO A 30 6.42 36.12 15.87
N THR A 31 5.27 35.86 15.27
CA THR A 31 4.00 36.28 15.87
C THR A 31 3.80 35.61 17.22
N HIS A 32 3.23 36.37 18.17
CA HIS A 32 2.78 35.87 19.47
C HIS A 32 1.30 35.52 19.48
N ALA A 33 0.57 35.80 18.40
CA ALA A 33 -0.83 35.38 18.27
C ALA A 33 -0.88 33.84 18.28
N PRO A 34 -1.70 33.23 19.16
CA PRO A 34 -1.93 31.79 19.14
C PRO A 34 -2.55 31.37 17.81
N LEU A 35 -1.98 30.33 17.19
CA LEU A 35 -2.41 29.79 15.90
C LEU A 35 -2.51 28.26 15.96
N PRO A 36 -3.31 27.64 15.07
CA PRO A 36 -3.33 26.19 14.96
C PRO A 36 -2.01 25.67 14.39
N VAL A 37 -1.62 24.48 14.84
CA VAL A 37 -0.35 23.84 14.46
C VAL A 37 -0.61 22.72 13.45
N LEU A 38 0.20 22.65 12.40
CA LEU A 38 0.31 21.47 11.53
C LEU A 38 1.58 20.68 11.90
N LEU A 39 1.40 19.43 12.29
CA LEU A 39 2.48 18.52 12.70
C LEU A 39 2.73 17.44 11.63
N GLU A 40 3.99 17.30 11.24
CA GLU A 40 4.52 16.15 10.51
C GLU A 40 5.59 15.46 11.37
N ARG A 41 5.36 14.18 11.73
CA ARG A 41 6.40 13.32 12.34
C ARG A 41 6.97 12.42 11.25
N THR A 42 8.30 12.32 11.15
CA THR A 42 8.96 11.65 10.03
C THR A 42 10.23 10.90 10.44
N PRO A 43 10.49 9.70 9.89
CA PRO A 43 11.77 9.01 10.04
C PRO A 43 12.73 9.33 8.87
N TYR A 44 12.46 10.37 8.08
CA TYR A 44 13.12 10.71 6.81
C TYR A 44 13.75 12.12 6.79
N ASP A 45 14.33 12.54 7.90
CA ASP A 45 14.87 13.87 8.18
C ASP A 45 13.77 14.94 8.10
N LYS A 46 13.54 15.63 9.22
CA LYS A 46 12.64 16.79 9.28
C LYS A 46 13.03 17.92 8.31
N ARG A 47 14.26 17.90 7.79
CA ARG A 47 14.77 18.82 6.74
C ARG A 47 14.88 18.17 5.36
N GLY A 48 14.61 16.88 5.25
CA GLY A 48 14.71 16.13 4.00
C GLY A 48 13.59 16.45 3.00
N THR A 49 13.64 15.77 1.85
CA THR A 49 12.70 15.96 0.74
C THR A 49 11.67 14.84 0.69
N ASN A 50 10.39 15.19 0.58
CA ASN A 50 9.32 14.24 0.32
C ASN A 50 9.19 14.03 -1.20
N HIS A 51 9.57 12.86 -1.70
CA HIS A 51 9.60 12.60 -3.15
C HIS A 51 8.25 12.75 -3.85
N GLY A 52 7.13 12.60 -3.13
CA GLY A 52 5.78 12.78 -3.67
C GLY A 52 5.31 14.24 -3.69
N ASP A 53 5.94 15.15 -2.93
CA ASP A 53 5.58 16.57 -2.86
C ASP A 53 6.15 17.38 -4.04
N ARG A 54 5.68 17.03 -5.23
CA ARG A 54 5.87 17.72 -6.51
C ARG A 54 4.50 18.09 -7.12
N THR A 55 4.49 18.80 -8.23
CA THR A 55 3.28 19.02 -9.02
C THR A 55 3.48 18.58 -10.45
N ARG A 56 2.39 18.45 -11.22
CA ARG A 56 2.45 18.20 -12.67
C ARG A 56 3.31 19.24 -13.39
N ASP A 57 3.16 20.51 -13.02
CA ASP A 57 3.81 21.64 -13.70
C ASP A 57 5.24 21.92 -13.15
N ASP A 58 5.56 21.42 -11.95
CA ASP A 58 6.89 21.48 -11.32
C ASP A 58 7.25 20.11 -10.73
N PRO A 59 7.90 19.22 -11.51
CA PRO A 59 8.13 17.84 -11.14
C PRO A 59 9.28 17.66 -10.12
N ILE A 60 9.94 18.75 -9.71
CA ILE A 60 11.01 18.73 -8.72
C ILE A 60 10.40 18.62 -7.32
N PRO A 61 10.70 17.54 -6.56
CA PRO A 61 10.15 17.40 -5.21
C PRO A 61 10.66 18.49 -4.26
N LYS A 62 9.76 19.01 -3.42
CA LYS A 62 10.06 20.07 -2.45
C LYS A 62 10.57 19.51 -1.13
N SER A 63 11.48 20.25 -0.50
CA SER A 63 11.91 19.93 0.86
C SER A 63 10.76 20.15 1.86
N LYS A 64 10.76 19.42 2.98
CA LYS A 64 9.80 19.66 4.07
C LYS A 64 9.82 21.12 4.57
N PRO A 65 10.98 21.78 4.74
CA PRO A 65 11.04 23.22 5.01
C PRO A 65 10.35 24.10 3.96
N ASP A 66 10.49 23.80 2.66
CA ASP A 66 9.84 24.59 1.59
C ASP A 66 8.31 24.42 1.60
N LEU A 67 7.83 23.24 1.97
CA LEU A 67 6.40 23.00 2.19
C LEU A 67 5.90 23.73 3.43
N ALA A 68 6.67 23.72 4.52
CA ALA A 68 6.33 24.46 5.74
C ALA A 68 6.14 25.96 5.48
N VAL A 69 6.95 26.56 4.60
CA VAL A 69 6.78 27.96 4.19
C VAL A 69 5.38 28.21 3.59
N GLN A 70 4.84 27.28 2.79
CA GLN A 70 3.53 27.44 2.16
C GLN A 70 2.41 27.37 3.21
N PHE A 71 2.49 26.44 4.16
CA PHE A 71 1.53 26.36 5.25
C PHE A 71 1.62 27.54 6.22
N VAL A 72 2.83 28.04 6.51
CA VAL A 72 3.02 29.27 7.32
C VAL A 72 2.40 30.49 6.65
N ARG A 73 2.52 30.61 5.33
CA ARG A 73 1.82 31.67 4.55
C ARG A 73 0.30 31.51 4.60
N GLY A 74 -0.18 30.28 4.77
CA GLY A 74 -1.57 29.98 5.07
C GLY A 74 -2.00 30.34 6.49
N GLY A 75 -1.13 30.89 7.34
CA GLY A 75 -1.50 31.31 8.71
C GLY A 75 -1.43 30.19 9.76
N TYR A 76 -0.65 29.13 9.48
CA TYR A 76 -0.39 28.06 10.44
C TYR A 76 0.99 28.20 11.10
N VAL A 77 1.15 27.61 12.28
CA VAL A 77 2.47 27.18 12.74
C VAL A 77 2.71 25.78 12.21
N VAL A 78 3.91 25.49 11.72
CA VAL A 78 4.27 24.14 11.25
C VAL A 78 5.36 23.58 12.16
N ALA A 79 5.18 22.34 12.59
CA ALA A 79 6.16 21.63 13.41
C ALA A 79 6.52 20.33 12.71
N ILE A 80 7.82 20.09 12.51
CA ILE A 80 8.32 18.88 11.83
C ILE A 80 9.31 18.18 12.75
N GLN A 81 9.00 16.95 13.13
CA GLN A 81 9.74 16.22 14.15
C GLN A 81 10.41 14.98 13.56
N ASP A 82 11.67 14.75 13.91
CA ASP A 82 12.33 13.48 13.65
C ASP A 82 11.77 12.41 14.60
N CYS A 83 11.36 11.25 14.07
CA CYS A 83 10.97 10.10 14.89
C CYS A 83 12.12 9.64 15.81
N ARG A 84 11.79 8.90 16.87
CA ARG A 84 12.76 8.36 17.83
C ARG A 84 13.90 7.58 17.16
N GLY A 85 15.12 7.83 17.62
CA GLY A 85 16.34 7.23 17.06
C GLY A 85 16.62 7.62 15.61
N ARG A 86 16.05 8.72 15.12
CA ARG A 86 16.29 9.25 13.77
C ARG A 86 16.89 10.64 13.85
N TYR A 87 17.90 10.87 13.01
CA TYR A 87 18.56 12.18 12.82
C TYR A 87 18.94 12.86 14.13
N ALA A 88 18.28 13.97 14.47
CA ALA A 88 18.60 14.73 15.68
C ALA A 88 17.85 14.24 16.93
N SER A 89 16.90 13.31 16.78
CA SER A 89 16.17 12.72 17.90
C SER A 89 16.99 11.62 18.60
N GLU A 90 16.89 11.59 19.92
CA GLU A 90 17.50 10.57 20.76
C GLU A 90 16.73 9.24 20.69
N GLY A 91 17.26 8.21 21.35
CA GLY A 91 16.65 6.89 21.46
C GLY A 91 17.11 5.89 20.40
N VAL A 92 16.42 4.76 20.31
CA VAL A 92 16.69 3.69 19.34
C VAL A 92 15.51 3.61 18.37
N PHE A 93 15.80 3.49 17.08
CA PHE A 93 14.77 3.36 16.06
C PHE A 93 14.19 1.94 16.05
N GLU A 94 12.88 1.85 16.24
CA GLU A 94 12.11 0.65 16.00
C GLU A 94 10.95 1.01 15.07
N LYS A 95 10.81 0.26 13.97
CA LYS A 95 9.84 0.58 12.92
C LYS A 95 8.41 0.42 13.46
N TYR A 96 7.67 1.52 13.53
CA TYR A 96 6.24 1.64 13.89
C TYR A 96 5.84 1.54 15.37
N LEU A 97 6.47 0.69 16.18
CA LEU A 97 5.91 0.30 17.50
C LEU A 97 5.96 1.39 18.58
N GLY A 98 6.94 2.31 18.53
CA GLY A 98 7.07 3.43 19.48
C GLY A 98 6.24 4.68 19.14
N GLU A 99 5.56 4.70 18.00
CA GLU A 99 5.13 5.96 17.38
C GLU A 99 3.87 6.57 17.98
N GLY A 100 3.00 5.75 18.58
CA GLY A 100 1.75 6.23 19.16
C GLY A 100 1.97 7.12 20.37
N ALA A 101 2.76 6.64 21.35
CA ALA A 101 3.05 7.38 22.57
C ALA A 101 3.85 8.67 22.30
N ASP A 102 4.88 8.60 21.44
CA ASP A 102 5.68 9.76 21.07
C ASP A 102 4.83 10.81 20.32
N GLY A 103 3.92 10.36 19.45
CA GLY A 103 2.97 11.24 18.76
C GLY A 103 2.01 11.94 19.74
N TYR A 104 1.48 11.20 20.71
CA TYR A 104 0.64 11.75 21.78
C TYR A 104 1.37 12.85 22.57
N ASP A 105 2.58 12.55 23.06
CA ASP A 105 3.37 13.46 23.88
C ASP A 105 3.76 14.72 23.11
N THR A 106 4.10 14.56 21.82
CA THR A 106 4.42 15.69 20.93
C THR A 106 3.21 16.60 20.73
N ILE A 107 2.02 16.04 20.48
CA ILE A 107 0.78 16.82 20.32
C ILE A 107 0.45 17.57 21.62
N ALA A 108 0.55 16.90 22.77
CA ALA A 108 0.32 17.53 24.08
C ALA A 108 1.32 18.67 24.35
N TRP A 109 2.61 18.47 24.03
CA TRP A 109 3.63 19.49 24.19
C TRP A 109 3.38 20.70 23.30
N LEU A 110 3.02 20.50 22.03
CA LEU A 110 2.70 21.58 21.09
C LEU A 110 1.50 22.41 21.58
N ALA A 111 0.44 21.74 22.04
CA ALA A 111 -0.76 22.40 22.53
C ALA A 111 -0.52 23.26 23.79
N ALA A 112 0.51 22.94 24.57
CA ALA A 112 0.89 23.71 25.76
C ALA A 112 1.73 24.97 25.45
N GLN A 113 2.15 25.17 24.19
CA GLN A 113 2.97 26.31 23.82
C GLN A 113 2.14 27.60 23.73
N PRO A 114 2.66 28.76 24.16
CA PRO A 114 1.88 30.01 24.22
C PRO A 114 1.48 30.55 22.84
N TRP A 115 2.11 30.06 21.77
CA TRP A 115 1.82 30.41 20.38
C TRP A 115 0.92 29.38 19.68
N CYS A 116 0.52 28.30 20.36
CA CYS A 116 -0.49 27.37 19.87
C CYS A 116 -1.85 27.77 20.43
N ASP A 117 -2.89 27.75 19.61
CA ASP A 117 -4.28 28.01 20.04
C ASP A 117 -4.97 26.80 20.70
N GLY A 118 -4.19 25.77 21.03
CA GLY A 118 -4.66 24.51 21.59
C GLY A 118 -5.04 23.45 20.55
N ARG A 119 -5.01 23.75 19.25
CA ARG A 119 -5.37 22.82 18.17
C ARG A 119 -4.15 22.41 17.36
N VAL A 120 -3.97 21.09 17.22
CA VAL A 120 -2.92 20.47 16.41
C VAL A 120 -3.58 19.58 15.37
N ALA A 121 -3.29 19.79 14.10
CA ALA A 121 -3.63 18.86 13.04
C ALA A 121 -2.38 18.17 12.51
N THR A 122 -2.56 17.00 11.93
CA THR A 122 -1.44 16.21 11.42
C THR A 122 -1.56 15.96 9.92
N TYR A 123 -0.41 15.83 9.26
CA TYR A 123 -0.33 15.37 7.88
C TYR A 123 0.94 14.54 7.65
N GLY A 124 0.97 13.79 6.56
CA GLY A 124 2.14 12.97 6.22
C GLY A 124 1.82 11.88 5.21
N LEU A 125 2.86 11.47 4.49
CA LEU A 125 2.87 10.42 3.50
C LEU A 125 3.52 9.15 4.07
N SER A 126 2.98 7.97 3.76
CA SER A 126 3.62 6.67 4.07
C SER A 126 3.80 6.46 5.57
N TYR A 127 5.04 6.32 6.04
CA TYR A 127 5.39 6.34 7.46
C TYR A 127 4.79 7.55 8.20
N GLY A 128 4.80 8.73 7.57
CA GLY A 128 4.15 9.92 8.11
C GLY A 128 2.63 9.75 8.31
N ALA A 129 1.96 8.91 7.51
CA ALA A 129 0.56 8.53 7.75
C ALA A 129 0.42 7.43 8.82
N HIS A 130 1.34 6.47 8.89
CA HIS A 130 1.33 5.44 9.94
C HIS A 130 1.44 6.04 11.34
N VAL A 131 2.34 7.00 11.56
CA VAL A 131 2.51 7.66 12.87
C VAL A 131 1.33 8.55 13.26
N GLN A 132 0.62 9.13 12.28
CA GLN A 132 -0.63 9.85 12.52
C GLN A 132 -1.70 8.92 13.08
N SER A 133 -1.93 7.79 12.41
CA SER A 133 -2.90 6.79 12.86
C SER A 133 -2.51 6.20 14.22
N ALA A 134 -1.22 5.93 14.45
CA ALA A 134 -0.71 5.45 15.73
C ALA A 134 -1.04 6.40 16.88
N ALA A 135 -0.81 7.70 16.71
CA ALA A 135 -1.15 8.71 17.69
C ALA A 135 -2.67 8.80 17.89
N ALA A 136 -3.45 8.81 16.79
CA ALA A 136 -4.90 8.93 16.84
C ALA A 136 -5.58 7.75 17.56
N CYS A 137 -5.01 6.55 17.55
CA CYS A 137 -5.49 5.40 18.35
C CYS A 137 -5.53 5.70 19.86
N LEU A 138 -4.72 6.65 20.33
CA LEU A 138 -4.64 7.08 21.73
C LEU A 138 -5.46 8.36 22.02
N ALA A 139 -6.22 8.86 21.04
CA ALA A 139 -7.03 10.08 21.10
C ALA A 139 -6.38 11.26 21.86
N PRO A 140 -5.29 11.85 21.35
CA PRO A 140 -4.67 13.03 21.96
C PRO A 140 -5.69 14.19 22.00
N PRO A 141 -5.99 14.80 23.17
CA PRO A 141 -7.08 15.77 23.28
C PRO A 141 -6.97 17.01 22.38
N ALA A 142 -5.74 17.41 22.04
CA ALA A 142 -5.48 18.56 21.18
C ALA A 142 -5.44 18.24 19.68
N LEU A 143 -5.56 16.95 19.29
CA LEU A 143 -5.67 16.58 17.89
C LEU A 143 -7.00 17.11 17.34
N ALA A 144 -6.95 17.83 16.22
CA ALA A 144 -8.09 18.59 15.71
C ALA A 144 -8.45 18.29 14.25
N ALA A 145 -7.52 17.78 13.43
CA ALA A 145 -7.78 17.28 12.07
C ALA A 145 -6.60 16.42 11.56
N MET A 146 -6.83 15.59 10.54
CA MET A 146 -5.80 14.71 9.97
C MET A 146 -5.86 14.66 8.44
N PHE A 147 -4.71 14.48 7.80
CA PHE A 147 -4.60 14.14 6.38
C PHE A 147 -3.57 13.01 6.19
N LEU A 148 -4.06 11.79 6.00
CA LEU A 148 -3.25 10.58 5.87
C LEU A 148 -3.10 10.24 4.38
N ASP A 149 -1.87 10.26 3.86
CA ASP A 149 -1.56 9.88 2.49
C ASP A 149 -0.80 8.54 2.45
N SER A 150 -1.37 7.57 1.75
CA SER A 150 -0.79 6.25 1.44
C SER A 150 -0.21 5.57 2.69
N GLY A 151 -1.03 5.40 3.73
CA GLY A 151 -0.63 4.75 4.99
C GLY A 151 -1.69 4.82 6.09
N GLY A 152 -1.24 4.76 7.35
CA GLY A 152 -2.13 4.76 8.52
C GLY A 152 -2.73 3.39 8.83
N PHE A 153 -1.92 2.39 9.20
CA PHE A 153 -2.32 0.97 9.22
C PHE A 153 -3.65 0.71 9.91
N SER A 154 -4.64 0.19 9.17
CA SER A 154 -5.79 -0.49 9.79
C SER A 154 -5.30 -1.78 10.45
N SER A 155 -4.50 -2.56 9.71
CA SER A 155 -3.78 -3.73 10.17
C SER A 155 -2.57 -4.03 9.27
N ALA A 156 -1.35 -3.83 9.76
CA ALA A 156 -0.12 -4.13 9.02
C ALA A 156 0.03 -5.61 8.64
N TYR A 157 -0.62 -6.50 9.39
CA TYR A 157 -0.70 -7.93 9.10
C TYR A 157 -1.55 -8.28 7.86
N HIS A 158 -2.58 -7.48 7.58
CA HIS A 158 -3.51 -7.75 6.48
C HIS A 158 -3.17 -6.92 5.23
N SER A 159 -2.39 -5.85 5.39
CA SER A 159 -1.93 -4.98 4.32
C SER A 159 -0.66 -4.23 4.72
N GLY A 160 0.36 -4.27 3.86
CA GLY A 160 1.51 -3.39 3.89
C GLY A 160 2.76 -3.91 4.60
N ILE A 161 2.66 -4.91 5.49
CA ILE A 161 3.79 -5.75 5.95
C ILE A 161 3.56 -7.21 5.57
N ARG A 162 2.33 -7.69 5.75
CA ARG A 162 1.86 -8.99 5.27
C ARG A 162 0.55 -8.83 4.49
N GLN A 163 0.26 -9.80 3.63
CA GLN A 163 -1.05 -9.99 3.02
C GLN A 163 -1.34 -11.49 3.00
N GLY A 164 -2.54 -11.91 3.46
CA GLY A 164 -2.93 -13.31 3.48
C GLY A 164 -1.96 -14.25 4.20
N GLY A 165 -1.21 -13.73 5.18
CA GLY A 165 -0.18 -14.47 5.91
C GLY A 165 1.21 -14.48 5.26
N ALA A 166 1.33 -14.18 3.96
CA ALA A 166 2.62 -14.04 3.28
C ALA A 166 3.29 -12.71 3.62
N PHE A 167 4.63 -12.68 3.62
CA PHE A 167 5.41 -11.50 3.99
C PHE A 167 5.75 -10.65 2.76
N GLU A 168 5.51 -9.34 2.81
CA GLU A 168 5.87 -8.44 1.71
C GLU A 168 7.37 -8.09 1.75
N LEU A 169 8.18 -8.64 0.85
CA LEU A 169 9.64 -8.45 0.87
C LEU A 169 10.11 -7.03 0.57
N LYS A 170 9.21 -6.13 0.14
CA LYS A 170 9.49 -4.69 0.10
C LYS A 170 9.90 -4.10 1.47
N GLN A 171 9.67 -4.80 2.58
CA GLN A 171 10.26 -4.40 3.86
C GLN A 171 11.79 -4.40 3.82
N ALA A 172 12.41 -5.32 3.08
CA ALA A 172 13.86 -5.46 2.98
C ALA A 172 14.49 -4.33 2.17
N THR A 173 13.88 -3.97 1.04
CA THR A 173 14.31 -2.84 0.20
C THR A 173 14.21 -1.52 0.96
N TRP A 174 13.13 -1.32 1.73
CA TRP A 174 12.99 -0.17 2.62
C TRP A 174 14.06 -0.16 3.72
N ALA A 175 14.24 -1.29 4.40
CA ALA A 175 15.20 -1.43 5.50
C ALA A 175 16.63 -1.15 5.03
N TYR A 176 17.04 -1.73 3.90
CA TYR A 176 18.36 -1.53 3.31
C TYR A 176 18.62 -0.07 2.95
N LYS A 177 17.68 0.58 2.24
CA LYS A 177 17.78 2.01 1.91
C LYS A 177 17.94 2.86 3.17
N HIS A 178 17.12 2.63 4.20
CA HIS A 178 17.13 3.47 5.38
C HIS A 178 18.26 3.16 6.36
N ALA A 179 18.81 1.94 6.34
CA ALA A 179 20.05 1.60 7.01
C ALA A 179 21.22 2.41 6.43
N LEU A 180 21.34 2.48 5.10
CA LEU A 180 22.35 3.33 4.42
C LEU A 180 22.21 4.81 4.81
N LEU A 181 20.99 5.33 4.85
CA LEU A 181 20.71 6.73 5.16
C LEU A 181 20.70 7.06 6.66
N SER A 182 20.86 6.08 7.55
CA SER A 182 20.77 6.31 8.99
C SER A 182 21.95 7.13 9.53
N PRO A 183 21.76 8.01 10.52
CA PRO A 183 22.86 8.74 11.15
C PRO A 183 23.93 7.83 11.77
N GLU A 184 23.54 6.67 12.28
CA GLU A 184 24.44 5.64 12.80
C GLU A 184 25.41 5.18 11.72
N THR A 185 24.89 4.81 10.54
CA THR A 185 25.71 4.42 9.39
C THR A 185 26.56 5.58 8.88
N GLN A 186 26.00 6.79 8.76
CA GLN A 186 26.73 7.95 8.23
C GLN A 186 27.89 8.41 9.13
N ARG A 187 27.86 8.07 10.43
CA ARG A 187 28.93 8.34 11.39
C ARG A 187 30.00 7.24 11.46
N ASP A 188 29.74 6.08 10.87
CA ASP A 188 30.63 4.92 10.88
C ASP A 188 31.00 4.52 9.43
N PRO A 189 32.17 4.97 8.93
CA PRO A 189 32.61 4.65 7.58
C PRO A 189 32.74 3.15 7.29
N ALA A 190 33.06 2.32 8.29
CA ALA A 190 33.21 0.88 8.10
C ALA A 190 31.84 0.23 7.90
N ARG A 191 30.85 0.63 8.71
CA ARG A 191 29.46 0.21 8.55
C ARG A 191 28.86 0.67 7.21
N LEU A 192 29.12 1.91 6.80
CA LEU A 192 28.69 2.42 5.50
C LEU A 192 29.27 1.58 4.36
N ALA A 193 30.58 1.37 4.34
CA ALA A 193 31.24 0.57 3.31
C ALA A 193 30.72 -0.88 3.29
N ALA A 194 30.45 -1.48 4.45
CA ALA A 194 29.90 -2.82 4.54
C ALA A 194 28.48 -2.94 3.97
N LEU A 195 27.63 -1.93 4.18
CA LEU A 195 26.30 -1.86 3.58
C LEU A 195 26.40 -1.58 2.08
N GLU A 196 27.18 -0.59 1.64
CA GLU A 196 27.34 -0.25 0.20
C GLU A 196 27.89 -1.41 -0.64
N ALA A 197 28.67 -2.31 -0.02
CA ALA A 197 29.19 -3.51 -0.68
C ALA A 197 28.13 -4.60 -0.93
N GLN A 198 26.92 -4.49 -0.35
CA GLN A 198 25.86 -5.47 -0.57
C GLN A 198 25.17 -5.27 -1.92
N ASP A 199 24.95 -6.37 -2.64
CA ASP A 199 24.05 -6.40 -3.80
C ASP A 199 22.69 -6.94 -3.37
N LEU A 200 21.73 -6.03 -3.20
CA LEU A 200 20.39 -6.40 -2.75
C LEU A 200 19.68 -7.35 -3.73
N LYS A 201 19.87 -7.21 -5.05
CA LYS A 201 19.27 -8.14 -6.02
C LYS A 201 19.88 -9.54 -5.86
N ALA A 202 21.20 -9.63 -5.65
CA ALA A 202 21.86 -10.90 -5.39
C ALA A 202 21.39 -11.57 -4.09
N TRP A 203 21.07 -10.80 -3.05
CA TRP A 203 20.50 -11.34 -1.81
C TRP A 203 19.10 -11.92 -1.99
N PHE A 204 18.26 -11.34 -2.85
CA PHE A 204 16.94 -11.90 -3.15
C PHE A 204 17.02 -13.23 -3.92
N THR A 205 18.15 -13.58 -4.55
CA THR A 205 18.35 -14.93 -5.13
C THR A 205 18.88 -15.96 -4.11
N ARG A 206 19.13 -15.53 -2.87
CA ARG A 206 19.72 -16.34 -1.78
C ARG A 206 18.91 -16.15 -0.50
N MET A 207 17.84 -16.92 -0.37
CA MET A 207 16.95 -16.92 0.79
C MET A 207 16.82 -18.33 1.38
N PRO A 208 16.38 -18.44 2.66
CA PRO A 208 16.10 -17.34 3.58
C PRO A 208 17.35 -16.67 4.15
N TRP A 209 17.20 -15.48 4.74
CA TRP A 209 18.28 -14.77 5.42
C TRP A 209 18.34 -15.11 6.91
N MET A 210 19.54 -15.03 7.48
CA MET A 210 19.79 -15.28 8.90
C MET A 210 20.40 -14.05 9.56
N GLU A 211 20.28 -13.96 10.88
CA GLU A 211 20.93 -12.89 11.65
C GLU A 211 22.44 -12.97 11.44
N GLY A 212 23.08 -11.84 11.13
CA GLY A 212 24.48 -11.78 10.73
C GLY A 212 24.78 -12.31 9.32
N HIS A 213 23.79 -12.82 8.57
CA HIS A 213 23.92 -13.31 7.20
C HIS A 213 22.71 -12.85 6.35
N SER A 214 22.68 -11.54 6.15
CA SER A 214 21.64 -10.82 5.43
C SER A 214 22.22 -9.55 4.78
N PRO A 215 21.49 -8.88 3.88
CA PRO A 215 21.89 -7.56 3.35
C PRO A 215 21.99 -6.47 4.42
N LEU A 216 21.54 -6.74 5.65
CA LEU A 216 21.46 -5.78 6.76
C LEU A 216 22.39 -6.13 7.93
N SER A 217 23.24 -7.15 7.79
CA SER A 217 24.12 -7.64 8.87
C SER A 217 25.00 -6.56 9.52
N ALA A 218 25.34 -5.49 8.80
CA ALA A 218 26.08 -4.33 9.34
C ALA A 218 25.21 -3.30 10.10
N ALA A 219 23.89 -3.43 10.03
CA ALA A 219 22.89 -2.57 10.67
C ALA A 219 21.93 -3.43 11.51
N PRO A 220 22.37 -3.94 12.68
CA PRO A 220 21.63 -4.93 13.46
C PRO A 220 20.24 -4.45 13.89
N GLU A 221 20.05 -3.16 14.12
CA GLU A 221 18.73 -2.61 14.45
C GLU A 221 17.73 -2.70 13.28
N TYR A 222 18.22 -2.67 12.04
CA TYR A 222 17.42 -2.87 10.82
C TYR A 222 17.18 -4.34 10.52
N GLU A 223 18.24 -5.14 10.64
CA GLU A 223 18.16 -6.60 10.48
C GLU A 223 17.17 -7.20 11.46
N LYS A 224 17.22 -6.78 12.73
CA LYS A 224 16.38 -7.30 13.79
C LYS A 224 14.89 -7.13 13.48
N TYR A 225 14.39 -5.90 13.27
CA TYR A 225 12.95 -5.74 13.06
C TYR A 225 12.50 -6.38 11.74
N LEU A 226 13.35 -6.43 10.71
CA LEU A 226 13.02 -7.08 9.44
C LEU A 226 12.79 -8.58 9.68
N LEU A 227 13.74 -9.24 10.34
CA LEU A 227 13.65 -10.67 10.64
C LEU A 227 12.52 -10.97 11.63
N ASP A 228 12.31 -10.12 12.64
CA ASP A 228 11.17 -10.26 13.57
C ASP A 228 9.84 -10.19 12.82
N GLN A 229 9.65 -9.19 11.95
CA GLN A 229 8.44 -9.05 11.14
C GLN A 229 8.25 -10.23 10.18
N TRP A 230 9.33 -10.72 9.56
CA TRP A 230 9.28 -11.86 8.65
C TRP A 230 9.01 -13.18 9.36
N ARG A 231 9.54 -13.39 10.57
CA ARG A 231 9.40 -14.65 11.32
C ARG A 231 8.16 -14.71 12.20
N THR A 232 7.55 -13.56 12.51
CA THR A 232 6.30 -13.51 13.28
C THR A 232 5.11 -13.77 12.35
N GLY A 233 4.92 -15.04 11.96
CA GLY A 233 3.89 -15.48 11.02
C GLY A 233 2.46 -15.37 11.53
N LEU A 234 2.22 -15.75 12.78
CA LEU A 234 0.88 -15.73 13.39
C LEU A 234 0.42 -14.32 13.76
N PHE A 235 -0.85 -14.01 13.52
CA PHE A 235 -1.54 -12.81 14.03
C PHE A 235 -1.74 -12.89 15.55
N GLY A 236 -0.67 -12.62 16.30
CA GLY A 236 -0.65 -12.62 17.76
C GLY A 236 -0.32 -11.25 18.38
N PRO A 237 0.18 -11.24 19.64
CA PRO A 237 0.44 -10.02 20.40
C PRO A 237 1.27 -8.97 19.66
N TYR A 238 2.26 -9.38 18.86
CA TYR A 238 3.08 -8.48 18.06
C TYR A 238 2.24 -7.62 17.10
N TRP A 239 1.30 -8.25 16.39
CA TRP A 239 0.50 -7.60 15.36
C TRP A 239 -0.71 -6.84 15.90
N THR A 240 -1.02 -6.96 17.19
CA THR A 240 -2.12 -6.23 17.84
C THR A 240 -1.65 -4.94 18.54
N GLN A 241 -0.38 -4.58 18.41
CA GLN A 241 0.19 -3.39 19.04
C GLN A 241 -0.29 -2.08 18.36
N THR A 242 -0.36 -1.01 19.15
CA THR A 242 -0.55 0.35 18.64
C THR A 242 0.55 0.68 17.62
N GLY A 243 0.17 1.35 16.53
CA GLY A 243 1.08 1.70 15.43
C GLY A 243 1.04 0.72 14.26
N VAL A 244 0.69 -0.55 14.50
CA VAL A 244 0.52 -1.56 13.44
C VAL A 244 -0.91 -2.10 13.32
N TYR A 245 -1.79 -1.79 14.26
CA TYR A 245 -3.18 -2.29 14.26
C TYR A 245 -4.19 -1.26 14.80
N ALA A 246 -4.56 -0.28 13.96
CA ALA A 246 -5.58 0.70 14.34
C ALA A 246 -6.99 0.10 14.44
N ARG A 247 -7.27 -0.99 13.72
CA ARG A 247 -8.59 -1.66 13.73
C ARG A 247 -9.02 -2.05 15.15
N GLY A 248 -8.09 -2.49 15.98
CA GLY A 248 -8.35 -2.83 17.39
C GLY A 248 -8.62 -1.62 18.29
N ALA A 249 -8.36 -0.40 17.81
CA ALA A 249 -8.51 0.84 18.56
C ALA A 249 -9.55 1.79 17.93
N TYR A 250 -10.38 1.35 16.98
CA TYR A 250 -11.35 2.23 16.33
C TYR A 250 -12.33 2.90 17.29
N ASP A 251 -12.69 2.25 18.39
CA ASP A 251 -13.58 2.87 19.40
C ASP A 251 -12.88 4.04 20.11
N THR A 252 -11.59 3.90 20.45
CA THR A 252 -10.78 4.94 21.10
C THR A 252 -10.07 5.87 20.11
N TYR A 253 -10.15 5.60 18.81
CA TYR A 253 -9.53 6.43 17.77
C TYR A 253 -10.09 7.86 17.83
N ALA A 254 -9.25 8.87 17.61
CA ALA A 254 -9.64 10.27 17.70
C ALA A 254 -10.87 10.61 16.84
N ASP A 255 -11.83 11.35 17.41
CA ASP A 255 -13.03 11.84 16.72
C ASP A 255 -12.75 13.26 16.16
N VAL A 256 -12.02 13.30 15.05
CA VAL A 256 -11.60 14.53 14.35
C VAL A 256 -11.84 14.38 12.85
N PRO A 257 -12.01 15.49 12.09
CA PRO A 257 -12.05 15.43 10.64
C PRO A 257 -10.80 14.74 10.09
N MET A 258 -10.97 13.73 9.24
CA MET A 258 -9.83 12.99 8.68
C MET A 258 -10.02 12.64 7.20
N VAL A 259 -8.92 12.72 6.44
CA VAL A 259 -8.82 12.19 5.06
C VAL A 259 -7.92 10.96 5.06
N HIS A 260 -8.42 9.86 4.51
CA HIS A 260 -7.64 8.70 4.12
C HIS A 260 -7.45 8.73 2.60
N MET A 261 -6.22 8.96 2.14
CA MET A 261 -5.88 8.95 0.73
C MET A 261 -4.96 7.77 0.43
N SER A 262 -5.18 7.09 -0.69
CA SER A 262 -4.29 6.05 -1.21
C SER A 262 -4.45 5.92 -2.73
N SER A 263 -3.95 4.84 -3.33
CA SER A 263 -3.93 4.63 -4.78
C SER A 263 -4.14 3.16 -5.15
N TRP A 264 -4.62 2.87 -6.36
CA TRP A 264 -4.90 1.50 -6.82
C TRP A 264 -3.64 0.61 -6.89
N TYR A 265 -2.48 1.20 -7.20
CA TYR A 265 -1.19 0.50 -7.22
C TYR A 265 -0.35 0.82 -5.97
N ASP A 266 -1.03 1.02 -4.83
CA ASP A 266 -0.41 1.22 -3.52
C ASP A 266 -0.90 0.16 -2.51
N PRO A 267 -0.01 -0.49 -1.74
CA PRO A 267 -0.41 -1.55 -0.81
C PRO A 267 -1.34 -1.06 0.31
N TYR A 268 -1.40 0.25 0.57
CA TYR A 268 -2.22 0.84 1.63
C TYR A 268 -3.63 1.20 1.14
N ALA A 269 -4.04 0.83 -0.08
CA ALA A 269 -5.43 0.97 -0.55
C ALA A 269 -6.43 0.20 0.34
N VAL A 270 -6.04 -1.02 0.77
CA VAL A 270 -6.78 -1.81 1.76
C VAL A 270 -6.89 -1.02 3.07
N THR A 271 -5.76 -0.54 3.59
CA THR A 271 -5.72 0.26 4.82
C THR A 271 -6.63 1.50 4.75
N ALA A 272 -6.56 2.28 3.68
CA ALA A 272 -7.36 3.49 3.53
C ALA A 272 -8.87 3.18 3.50
N THR A 273 -9.26 2.14 2.75
CA THR A 273 -10.66 1.73 2.62
C THR A 273 -11.21 1.10 3.90
N GLU A 274 -10.41 0.30 4.61
CA GLU A 274 -10.79 -0.28 5.90
C GLU A 274 -10.89 0.74 7.04
N ASN A 275 -9.99 1.73 7.09
CA ASN A 275 -10.12 2.82 8.05
C ASN A 275 -11.36 3.66 7.74
N PHE A 276 -11.60 3.98 6.47
CA PHE A 276 -12.81 4.69 6.06
C PHE A 276 -14.06 3.93 6.52
N LEU A 277 -14.19 2.65 6.20
CA LEU A 277 -15.32 1.80 6.62
C LEU A 277 -15.42 1.64 8.14
N GLY A 278 -14.27 1.49 8.79
CA GLY A 278 -14.17 1.29 10.24
C GLY A 278 -14.51 2.52 11.06
N LEU A 279 -14.18 3.71 10.57
CA LEU A 279 -14.36 4.96 11.31
C LEU A 279 -15.63 5.70 10.88
N SER A 280 -16.06 5.55 9.63
CA SER A 280 -17.34 6.10 9.16
C SER A 280 -18.50 5.54 9.97
N GLY A 281 -19.37 6.42 10.47
CA GLY A 281 -20.50 6.05 11.33
C GLY A 281 -20.13 5.75 12.79
N ARG A 282 -18.85 5.50 13.11
CA ARG A 282 -18.34 5.46 14.49
C ARG A 282 -17.91 6.83 14.99
N LYS A 283 -17.44 7.69 14.09
CA LYS A 283 -17.01 9.06 14.37
C LYS A 283 -18.09 10.06 13.97
N ARG A 284 -18.20 11.15 14.73
CA ARG A 284 -19.11 12.26 14.44
C ARG A 284 -18.48 13.21 13.43
N SER A 285 -17.17 13.39 13.52
CA SER A 285 -16.41 14.14 12.54
C SER A 285 -16.36 13.42 11.19
N PRO A 286 -16.22 14.17 10.08
CA PRO A 286 -16.20 13.56 8.76
C PRO A 286 -14.95 12.72 8.53
N VAL A 287 -15.16 11.54 7.94
CA VAL A 287 -14.12 10.64 7.45
C VAL A 287 -14.23 10.65 5.93
N LYS A 288 -13.13 10.96 5.23
CA LYS A 288 -13.08 11.09 3.78
C LYS A 288 -12.15 10.03 3.18
N LEU A 289 -12.45 9.60 1.95
CA LEU A 289 -11.64 8.65 1.19
C LEU A 289 -11.27 9.23 -0.18
N ILE A 290 -9.98 9.19 -0.53
CA ILE A 290 -9.48 9.57 -1.86
C ILE A 290 -8.67 8.41 -2.43
N LEU A 291 -9.00 7.96 -3.65
CA LEU A 291 -8.30 6.85 -4.32
C LEU A 291 -8.00 7.21 -5.78
N GLY A 292 -6.71 7.29 -6.14
CA GLY A 292 -6.26 7.58 -7.51
C GLY A 292 -5.51 6.41 -8.18
N PRO A 293 -5.18 6.49 -9.48
CA PRO A 293 -4.55 5.41 -10.23
C PRO A 293 -3.02 5.39 -10.12
N TRP A 294 -2.48 5.89 -9.01
CA TRP A 294 -1.06 6.15 -8.85
C TRP A 294 -0.31 4.97 -8.22
N THR A 295 1.01 5.07 -8.24
CA THR A 295 1.90 4.34 -7.34
C THR A 295 2.17 5.16 -6.08
N HIS A 296 2.84 4.56 -5.08
CA HIS A 296 3.06 5.15 -3.76
C HIS A 296 3.55 6.62 -3.79
N GLY A 297 2.68 7.54 -3.37
CA GLY A 297 2.95 8.99 -3.31
C GLY A 297 3.07 9.72 -4.67
N GLN A 298 2.76 9.04 -5.79
CA GLN A 298 2.92 9.58 -7.16
C GLN A 298 1.67 10.28 -7.70
N ARG A 299 0.95 11.01 -6.85
CA ARG A 299 -0.35 11.65 -7.17
C ARG A 299 -0.33 12.74 -8.24
N SER A 300 0.85 13.18 -8.67
CA SER A 300 1.05 14.17 -9.74
C SER A 300 1.53 13.53 -11.05
N VAL A 301 1.48 12.20 -11.15
CA VAL A 301 1.90 11.42 -12.32
C VAL A 301 0.67 10.82 -13.00
N THR A 302 0.62 10.89 -14.32
CA THR A 302 -0.49 10.38 -15.14
C THR A 302 -0.45 8.87 -15.37
N HIS A 303 0.69 8.23 -15.14
CA HIS A 303 0.94 6.83 -15.46
C HIS A 303 1.43 6.03 -14.25
N ALA A 304 1.26 4.71 -14.32
CA ALA A 304 1.88 3.74 -13.43
C ALA A 304 2.37 2.54 -14.27
N GLY A 305 3.66 2.21 -14.17
CA GLY A 305 4.27 1.20 -15.03
C GLY A 305 4.15 1.58 -16.51
N ASP A 306 3.69 0.64 -17.33
CA ASP A 306 3.56 0.77 -18.78
C ASP A 306 2.25 1.43 -19.24
N VAL A 307 1.43 1.93 -18.31
CA VAL A 307 0.07 2.41 -18.60
C VAL A 307 -0.12 3.86 -18.17
N ASP A 308 -0.65 4.67 -19.08
CA ASP A 308 -1.08 6.05 -18.82
C ASP A 308 -2.61 6.11 -18.62
N PHE A 309 -3.02 6.86 -17.60
CA PHE A 309 -4.42 7.03 -17.19
C PHE A 309 -5.01 8.38 -17.63
N GLY A 310 -4.29 9.12 -18.47
CA GLY A 310 -4.71 10.40 -19.02
C GLY A 310 -4.37 11.60 -18.13
N PRO A 311 -4.51 12.82 -18.67
CA PRO A 311 -4.13 14.06 -17.97
C PRO A 311 -4.99 14.35 -16.73
N GLU A 312 -6.20 13.80 -16.65
CA GLU A 312 -7.08 13.94 -15.47
C GLU A 312 -6.68 13.01 -14.32
N ALA A 313 -5.79 12.04 -14.54
CA ALA A 313 -5.37 11.11 -13.50
C ALA A 313 -4.64 11.78 -12.34
N THR A 314 -4.03 12.95 -12.56
CA THR A 314 -3.34 13.67 -11.48
C THR A 314 -4.32 14.27 -10.48
N LEU A 315 -3.91 14.35 -9.22
CA LEU A 315 -4.61 15.15 -8.22
C LEU A 315 -4.61 16.63 -8.61
N ASP A 316 -3.49 17.09 -9.18
CA ASP A 316 -3.29 18.47 -9.62
C ASP A 316 -4.27 18.83 -10.73
N GLY A 317 -4.98 19.94 -10.57
CA GLY A 317 -6.05 20.40 -11.45
C GLY A 317 -7.39 19.68 -11.27
N ALA A 318 -7.39 18.40 -10.91
CA ALA A 318 -8.62 17.61 -10.79
C ALA A 318 -9.33 17.75 -9.43
N LEU A 319 -8.56 17.80 -8.34
CA LEU A 319 -9.11 17.94 -6.97
C LEU A 319 -8.88 19.33 -6.39
N ALA A 320 -7.71 19.89 -6.68
CA ALA A 320 -7.31 21.23 -6.32
C ALA A 320 -6.21 21.68 -7.29
N LYS A 321 -5.75 22.94 -7.18
CA LYS A 321 -4.60 23.41 -7.96
C LYS A 321 -3.41 22.45 -7.86
N ASP A 322 -3.08 22.08 -6.63
CA ASP A 322 -2.04 21.11 -6.30
C ASP A 322 -2.32 20.47 -4.93
N TYR A 323 -1.49 19.50 -4.55
CA TYR A 323 -1.65 18.81 -3.27
C TYR A 323 -1.47 19.69 -2.02
N VAL A 324 -0.68 20.77 -2.09
CA VAL A 324 -0.55 21.71 -0.97
C VAL A 324 -1.84 22.51 -0.82
N ALA A 325 -2.40 22.98 -1.92
CA ALA A 325 -3.67 23.70 -1.95
C ALA A 325 -4.83 22.85 -1.41
N LEU A 326 -4.88 21.55 -1.76
CA LEU A 326 -5.89 20.63 -1.22
C LEU A 326 -5.80 20.52 0.31
N ARG A 327 -4.60 20.30 0.85
CA ARG A 327 -4.38 20.20 2.30
C ARG A 327 -4.69 21.51 3.02
N LEU A 328 -4.31 22.65 2.45
CA LEU A 328 -4.66 23.96 2.99
C LEU A 328 -6.19 24.16 3.04
N ALA A 329 -6.90 23.86 1.95
CA ALA A 329 -8.36 23.96 1.92
C ALA A 329 -9.02 23.06 2.97
N TRP A 330 -8.50 21.84 3.16
CA TRP A 330 -8.95 20.93 4.20
C TRP A 330 -8.74 21.49 5.60
N PHE A 331 -7.52 21.92 5.93
CA PHE A 331 -7.23 22.45 7.27
C PHE A 331 -7.98 23.76 7.54
N ASP A 332 -8.13 24.61 6.54
CA ASP A 332 -8.88 25.86 6.66
C ASP A 332 -10.35 25.60 7.03
N ALA A 333 -10.99 24.59 6.42
CA ALA A 333 -12.37 24.20 6.73
C ALA A 333 -12.61 23.76 8.18
N TRP A 334 -11.58 23.22 8.85
CA TRP A 334 -11.74 22.63 10.20
C TRP A 334 -11.02 23.39 11.31
N LEU A 335 -10.06 24.25 10.99
CA LEU A 335 -9.23 24.96 11.98
C LEU A 335 -9.45 26.48 11.98
N LYS A 336 -10.08 27.08 10.97
CA LYS A 336 -10.29 28.53 10.92
C LYS A 336 -11.77 28.88 11.12
N PRO A 337 -12.17 29.45 12.27
CA PRO A 337 -13.57 29.72 12.60
C PRO A 337 -14.22 30.75 11.66
N ASP A 338 -13.44 31.65 11.08
CA ASP A 338 -13.93 32.76 10.25
C ASP A 338 -14.12 32.38 8.77
N GLN A 339 -13.62 31.21 8.39
CA GLN A 339 -13.88 30.66 7.09
C GLN A 339 -15.07 29.72 7.22
N HIS A 340 -16.24 30.13 6.73
CA HIS A 340 -17.28 29.21 6.28
C HIS A 340 -16.78 28.38 5.07
N ALA A 341 -15.56 27.85 5.14
CA ALA A 341 -14.94 27.04 4.12
C ALA A 341 -15.76 25.76 4.06
N LYS A 342 -16.46 25.62 2.92
CA LYS A 342 -17.20 24.42 2.60
C LYS A 342 -16.21 23.25 2.61
N ASP A 343 -16.65 22.14 3.20
CA ASP A 343 -15.96 20.87 3.10
C ASP A 343 -15.49 20.66 1.64
N PRO A 344 -14.16 20.60 1.39
CA PRO A 344 -13.63 20.60 0.03
C PRO A 344 -13.78 19.24 -0.66
N LEU A 345 -14.26 18.21 0.05
CA LEU A 345 -14.26 16.84 -0.43
C LEU A 345 -15.62 16.15 -0.28
N PRO A 346 -16.07 15.38 -1.28
CA PRO A 346 -17.16 14.42 -1.08
C PRO A 346 -16.72 13.33 -0.07
N PRO A 347 -17.64 12.54 0.52
CA PRO A 347 -17.28 11.42 1.40
C PRO A 347 -16.26 10.47 0.76
N VAL A 348 -16.42 10.16 -0.53
CA VAL A 348 -15.50 9.35 -1.30
C VAL A 348 -15.22 10.04 -2.64
N LYS A 349 -13.95 10.18 -2.99
CA LYS A 349 -13.50 10.59 -4.31
C LYS A 349 -12.60 9.51 -4.90
N LEU A 350 -12.96 8.95 -6.04
CA LEU A 350 -12.20 7.86 -6.65
C LEU A 350 -11.97 8.11 -8.13
N PHE A 351 -10.85 7.63 -8.65
CA PHE A 351 -10.58 7.61 -10.08
C PHE A 351 -10.99 6.26 -10.66
N VAL A 352 -11.92 6.25 -11.59
CA VAL A 352 -12.31 5.04 -12.34
C VAL A 352 -11.37 4.92 -13.53
N MET A 353 -10.51 3.91 -13.52
CA MET A 353 -9.62 3.60 -14.65
C MET A 353 -10.44 3.09 -15.85
N GLY A 354 -9.96 3.34 -17.06
CA GLY A 354 -10.55 2.82 -18.29
C GLY A 354 -11.27 3.87 -19.13
N GLY A 355 -11.46 3.57 -20.41
CA GLY A 355 -12.08 4.49 -21.37
C GLY A 355 -11.14 5.27 -22.27
N GLY A 356 -9.83 5.04 -22.14
CA GLY A 356 -8.82 5.48 -23.10
C GLY A 356 -8.92 4.72 -24.43
N SER A 357 -8.04 5.09 -25.36
CA SER A 357 -8.05 4.55 -26.72
C SER A 357 -7.54 3.11 -26.84
N GLY A 358 -6.82 2.61 -25.84
CA GLY A 358 -6.10 1.33 -25.92
C GLY A 358 -4.92 1.35 -26.91
N ARG A 359 -4.52 2.54 -27.37
CA ARG A 359 -3.38 2.76 -28.27
C ARG A 359 -2.15 3.20 -27.46
N LYS A 360 -1.00 3.23 -28.13
CA LYS A 360 0.27 3.66 -27.53
C LYS A 360 0.35 5.18 -27.50
N THR A 361 0.67 5.77 -26.34
CA THR A 361 0.96 7.20 -26.20
C THR A 361 2.30 7.53 -26.87
N PRO A 362 2.61 8.82 -27.11
CA PRO A 362 3.93 9.23 -27.61
C PRO A 362 5.11 8.75 -26.75
N GLU A 363 4.89 8.55 -25.46
CA GLU A 363 5.86 8.06 -24.47
C GLU A 363 5.98 6.53 -24.47
N GLY A 364 5.22 5.83 -25.31
CA GLY A 364 5.29 4.37 -25.46
C GLY A 364 4.37 3.58 -24.52
N ARG A 365 3.48 4.25 -23.77
CA ARG A 365 2.60 3.63 -22.78
C ARG A 365 1.25 3.25 -23.37
N LEU A 366 0.54 2.29 -22.77
CA LEU A 366 -0.86 2.02 -23.10
C LEU A 366 -1.73 3.19 -22.59
N ASP A 367 -2.49 3.83 -23.48
CA ASP A 367 -3.54 4.78 -23.11
C ASP A 367 -4.78 4.03 -22.60
N HIS A 368 -4.83 3.84 -21.29
CA HIS A 368 -5.97 3.19 -20.63
C HIS A 368 -7.02 4.22 -20.17
N GLY A 369 -6.60 5.45 -19.87
CA GLY A 369 -7.48 6.55 -19.51
C GLY A 369 -8.22 6.35 -18.17
N GLY A 370 -9.22 7.19 -17.96
CA GLY A 370 -10.09 7.17 -16.79
C GLY A 370 -10.65 8.55 -16.43
N HIS A 371 -11.40 8.62 -15.34
CA HIS A 371 -11.98 9.88 -14.88
C HIS A 371 -12.24 9.85 -13.36
N TRP A 372 -12.27 11.04 -12.74
CA TRP A 372 -12.65 11.19 -11.34
C TRP A 372 -14.16 11.07 -11.14
N ARG A 373 -14.54 10.48 -10.02
CA ARG A 373 -15.93 10.29 -9.61
C ARG A 373 -16.12 10.52 -8.13
N ASP A 374 -17.19 11.22 -7.81
CA ASP A 374 -17.63 11.46 -6.44
C ASP A 374 -18.64 10.38 -6.05
N GLU A 375 -18.48 9.85 -4.85
CA GLU A 375 -19.33 8.80 -4.28
C GLU A 375 -19.69 9.15 -2.83
N THR A 376 -20.82 8.63 -2.37
CA THR A 376 -21.29 8.84 -0.98
C THR A 376 -20.83 7.73 -0.04
N ALA A 377 -20.40 6.59 -0.59
CA ALA A 377 -19.99 5.42 0.16
C ALA A 377 -18.92 4.63 -0.59
N TRP A 378 -18.18 3.81 0.17
CA TRP A 378 -17.26 2.81 -0.36
C TRP A 378 -17.65 1.43 0.19
N PRO A 379 -17.78 0.38 -0.65
CA PRO A 379 -17.90 0.46 -2.10
C PRO A 379 -19.10 1.34 -2.54
N PRO A 380 -19.16 1.78 -3.82
CA PRO A 380 -20.30 2.55 -4.30
C PRO A 380 -21.64 1.84 -4.04
N GLN A 381 -22.70 2.59 -3.72
CA GLN A 381 -24.00 2.03 -3.34
C GLN A 381 -24.63 1.12 -4.43
N GLY A 382 -24.31 1.37 -5.70
CA GLY A 382 -24.73 0.56 -6.84
C GLY A 382 -23.91 -0.70 -7.09
N ALA A 383 -22.84 -0.95 -6.32
CA ALA A 383 -22.01 -2.12 -6.48
C ALA A 383 -22.75 -3.40 -6.05
N ARG A 384 -22.81 -4.38 -6.95
CA ARG A 384 -23.38 -5.71 -6.73
C ARG A 384 -22.30 -6.75 -6.94
N VAL A 385 -22.05 -7.56 -5.91
CA VAL A 385 -21.12 -8.68 -6.01
C VAL A 385 -21.72 -9.73 -6.92
N THR A 386 -21.04 -9.99 -8.03
CA THR A 386 -21.42 -10.96 -9.05
C THR A 386 -20.40 -12.08 -9.10
N ASP A 387 -20.89 -13.31 -9.07
CA ASP A 387 -20.08 -14.51 -9.17
C ASP A 387 -19.73 -14.79 -10.64
N PHE A 388 -18.45 -14.96 -10.93
CA PHE A 388 -17.92 -15.49 -12.18
C PHE A 388 -17.26 -16.85 -11.89
N PHE A 389 -17.92 -17.91 -12.32
CA PHE A 389 -17.47 -19.29 -12.16
C PHE A 389 -16.34 -19.62 -13.13
N LEU A 390 -15.36 -20.37 -12.63
CA LEU A 390 -14.26 -20.92 -13.41
C LEU A 390 -14.72 -22.20 -14.11
N SER A 391 -14.19 -22.49 -15.29
CA SER A 391 -14.39 -23.77 -15.99
C SER A 391 -13.07 -24.45 -16.33
N ALA A 392 -13.08 -25.78 -16.47
CA ALA A 392 -11.89 -26.56 -16.78
C ALA A 392 -11.35 -26.33 -18.20
N THR A 393 -12.08 -25.58 -19.03
CA THR A 393 -11.65 -25.12 -20.35
C THR A 393 -10.92 -23.77 -20.30
N GLY A 394 -10.70 -23.20 -19.10
CA GLY A 394 -10.09 -21.88 -18.91
C GLY A 394 -11.10 -20.73 -19.08
N GLY A 395 -12.40 -21.02 -19.00
CA GLY A 395 -13.47 -20.03 -19.11
C GLY A 395 -13.79 -19.37 -17.77
N LEU A 396 -14.28 -18.13 -17.86
CA LEU A 396 -14.83 -17.36 -16.75
C LEU A 396 -16.22 -16.83 -17.15
N SER A 397 -17.26 -17.19 -16.39
CA SER A 397 -18.65 -16.87 -16.76
C SER A 397 -19.57 -16.70 -15.57
N THR A 398 -20.61 -15.88 -15.68
CA THR A 398 -21.68 -15.79 -14.67
C THR A 398 -22.60 -17.01 -14.69
N ALA A 399 -22.61 -17.76 -15.78
CA ALA A 399 -23.30 -19.04 -15.87
C ALA A 399 -22.40 -20.14 -15.30
N ARG A 400 -22.97 -20.92 -14.37
CA ARG A 400 -22.29 -22.07 -13.79
C ARG A 400 -22.40 -23.28 -14.71
N GLU A 401 -21.26 -23.87 -15.08
CA GLU A 401 -21.22 -25.19 -15.69
C GLU A 401 -21.44 -26.27 -14.62
N VAL A 402 -22.26 -27.28 -14.94
CA VAL A 402 -22.55 -28.40 -14.05
C VAL A 402 -21.91 -29.64 -14.63
N VAL A 403 -20.75 -30.00 -14.08
CA VAL A 403 -19.95 -31.16 -14.45
C VAL A 403 -19.62 -31.97 -13.21
N ASP A 404 -19.58 -33.30 -13.33
CA ASP A 404 -19.42 -34.18 -12.16
C ASP A 404 -18.05 -34.06 -11.50
N GLU A 405 -16.98 -33.98 -12.30
CA GLU A 405 -15.61 -33.77 -11.83
C GLU A 405 -14.83 -32.89 -12.80
N ALA A 406 -14.22 -31.83 -12.28
CA ALA A 406 -13.46 -30.86 -13.04
C ALA A 406 -12.46 -30.16 -12.14
N PHE A 407 -11.19 -30.21 -12.52
CA PHE A 407 -10.12 -29.44 -11.91
C PHE A 407 -9.04 -29.13 -12.94
N LEU A 408 -8.23 -28.12 -12.65
CA LEU A 408 -6.95 -27.88 -13.31
C LEU A 408 -5.82 -28.08 -12.30
N GLU A 409 -4.70 -28.62 -12.78
CA GLU A 409 -3.52 -28.96 -11.99
C GLU A 409 -2.29 -28.21 -12.51
N TYR A 410 -1.43 -27.79 -11.60
CA TYR A 410 -0.12 -27.22 -11.90
C TYR A 410 0.90 -27.60 -10.83
N VAL A 411 2.19 -27.42 -11.14
CA VAL A 411 3.28 -27.66 -10.20
C VAL A 411 3.93 -26.33 -9.81
N HIS A 412 3.88 -26.00 -8.53
CA HIS A 412 4.64 -24.88 -7.97
C HIS A 412 6.04 -25.36 -7.57
N ASP A 413 7.07 -24.70 -8.11
CA ASP A 413 8.46 -24.89 -7.72
C ASP A 413 8.98 -23.63 -6.99
N PRO A 414 9.28 -23.70 -5.68
CA PRO A 414 9.83 -22.55 -4.95
C PRO A 414 11.16 -22.02 -5.51
N LEU A 415 11.89 -22.82 -6.29
CA LEU A 415 13.14 -22.41 -6.94
C LEU A 415 12.91 -21.74 -8.31
N ASN A 416 11.68 -21.75 -8.82
CA ASN A 416 11.27 -21.07 -10.03
C ASN A 416 9.90 -20.38 -9.84
N PRO A 417 9.78 -19.45 -8.88
CA PRO A 417 8.51 -18.80 -8.56
C PRO A 417 8.04 -17.92 -9.73
N VAL A 418 6.72 -17.69 -9.80
CA VAL A 418 6.13 -16.73 -10.71
C VAL A 418 6.62 -15.32 -10.36
N PRO A 419 7.19 -14.59 -11.33
CA PRO A 419 7.77 -13.29 -11.08
C PRO A 419 6.69 -12.22 -10.83
N THR A 420 7.02 -11.26 -9.98
CA THR A 420 6.22 -10.05 -9.78
C THR A 420 6.41 -9.11 -10.97
N ILE A 421 5.29 -8.77 -11.60
CA ILE A 421 5.21 -7.78 -12.68
C ILE A 421 4.17 -6.75 -12.29
N GLY A 422 4.64 -5.62 -11.72
CA GLY A 422 3.76 -4.56 -11.26
C GLY A 422 2.96 -4.89 -10.00
N GLY A 423 1.88 -4.14 -9.82
CA GLY A 423 0.91 -4.28 -8.73
C GLY A 423 1.09 -3.24 -7.62
N ALA A 424 0.39 -3.50 -6.51
CA ALA A 424 0.33 -2.63 -5.35
C ALA A 424 1.59 -2.74 -4.48
N ILE A 425 2.68 -2.09 -4.90
CA ILE A 425 3.98 -2.16 -4.24
C ILE A 425 4.41 -0.76 -3.79
N ALA A 426 5.01 -0.67 -2.61
CA ALA A 426 5.70 0.53 -2.14
C ALA A 426 7.17 0.21 -1.87
N SER A 427 8.08 1.15 -2.11
CA SER A 427 9.51 0.98 -1.80
C SER A 427 10.18 -0.26 -2.41
N GLY A 428 9.70 -0.79 -3.54
CA GLY A 428 10.21 -2.03 -4.16
C GLY A 428 11.60 -1.92 -4.81
N ALA A 429 12.05 -0.71 -5.12
CA ALA A 429 13.34 -0.48 -5.76
C ALA A 429 14.52 -0.94 -4.88
N PRO A 430 15.59 -1.49 -5.47
CA PRO A 430 15.81 -1.67 -6.92
C PRO A 430 15.28 -3.00 -7.47
N VAL A 431 14.56 -3.80 -6.67
CA VAL A 431 14.27 -5.22 -6.97
C VAL A 431 12.98 -5.39 -7.75
N MET A 432 11.93 -4.65 -7.40
CA MET A 432 10.59 -4.79 -7.98
C MET A 432 9.96 -3.42 -8.24
N GLU A 433 9.10 -3.34 -9.25
CA GLU A 433 8.48 -2.10 -9.71
C GLU A 433 6.96 -2.12 -9.48
N PRO A 434 6.36 -1.01 -8.98
CA PRO A 434 4.91 -0.88 -8.79
C PRO A 434 4.20 -0.41 -10.06
N GLY A 435 2.90 -0.69 -10.17
CA GLY A 435 2.05 -0.10 -11.22
C GLY A 435 1.36 -1.12 -12.12
N ALA A 436 0.84 -0.62 -13.24
CA ALA A 436 0.18 -1.42 -14.26
C ALA A 436 1.18 -1.78 -15.36
N PHE A 437 1.29 -3.06 -15.67
CA PHE A 437 2.22 -3.58 -16.65
C PHE A 437 1.52 -4.65 -17.49
N ASP A 438 2.03 -4.84 -18.70
CA ASP A 438 1.71 -6.03 -19.48
C ASP A 438 2.23 -7.26 -18.72
N GLN A 439 1.38 -8.27 -18.54
CA GLN A 439 1.73 -9.48 -17.77
C GLN A 439 2.59 -10.45 -18.60
N ARG A 440 3.78 -9.97 -18.93
CA ARG A 440 4.77 -10.63 -19.77
C ARG A 440 6.16 -10.47 -19.18
N GLU A 441 6.88 -11.58 -19.09
CA GLU A 441 8.25 -11.60 -18.59
C GLU A 441 9.17 -10.72 -19.44
N GLY A 442 10.30 -10.30 -18.86
CA GLY A 442 11.26 -9.44 -19.55
C GLY A 442 12.57 -9.30 -18.79
N PRO A 443 13.64 -8.83 -19.46
CA PRO A 443 14.98 -8.75 -18.87
C PRO A 443 15.12 -7.74 -17.73
N HIS A 444 14.19 -6.80 -17.61
CA HIS A 444 14.16 -5.79 -16.55
C HIS A 444 13.40 -6.27 -15.31
N ILE A 445 12.65 -7.37 -15.41
CA ILE A 445 11.86 -7.94 -14.32
C ILE A 445 12.72 -8.94 -13.55
N PHE A 446 12.79 -8.78 -12.23
CA PHE A 446 13.56 -9.66 -11.38
C PHE A 446 13.03 -11.11 -11.43
N GLY A 447 13.96 -12.08 -11.52
CA GLY A 447 13.64 -13.50 -11.59
C GLY A 447 13.28 -14.02 -12.98
N CYS A 448 13.08 -13.16 -13.98
CA CYS A 448 12.80 -13.59 -15.34
C CYS A 448 14.06 -14.03 -16.10
N LEU A 449 13.94 -15.10 -16.90
CA LEU A 449 14.98 -15.58 -17.81
C LEU A 449 14.42 -15.75 -19.24
N PRO A 450 15.25 -15.65 -20.29
CA PRO A 450 14.81 -15.94 -21.66
C PRO A 450 14.18 -17.34 -21.77
N PRO A 451 13.14 -17.53 -22.60
CA PRO A 451 12.75 -16.69 -23.74
C PRO A 451 11.76 -15.55 -23.43
N TYR A 452 11.42 -15.28 -22.17
CA TYR A 452 10.46 -14.25 -21.74
C TYR A 452 9.05 -14.44 -22.36
N ARG A 453 8.17 -15.13 -21.64
CA ARG A 453 6.83 -15.47 -22.12
C ARG A 453 5.75 -14.60 -21.47
N ALA A 454 4.52 -14.64 -22.01
CA ALA A 454 3.38 -14.13 -21.26
C ALA A 454 3.20 -14.99 -20.00
N LEU A 455 2.80 -14.41 -18.87
CA LEU A 455 2.63 -15.17 -17.63
C LEU A 455 1.61 -16.31 -17.78
N ARG A 456 0.58 -16.12 -18.60
CA ARG A 456 -0.42 -17.14 -18.94
C ARG A 456 0.16 -18.38 -19.65
N ASP A 457 1.37 -18.28 -20.22
CA ASP A 457 2.04 -19.37 -20.93
C ASP A 457 2.96 -20.19 -20.02
N ARG A 458 3.07 -19.81 -18.74
CA ARG A 458 3.79 -20.59 -17.75
C ARG A 458 2.94 -21.76 -17.28
N GLU A 459 3.57 -22.91 -17.06
CA GLU A 459 2.89 -24.13 -16.60
C GLU A 459 2.37 -24.03 -15.16
N ASP A 460 2.87 -23.05 -14.38
CA ASP A 460 2.49 -22.78 -13.00
C ASP A 460 1.52 -21.59 -12.85
N VAL A 461 0.88 -21.16 -13.95
CA VAL A 461 -0.14 -20.11 -13.96
C VAL A 461 -1.41 -20.62 -14.68
N LEU A 462 -2.51 -20.72 -13.94
CA LEU A 462 -3.83 -21.02 -14.51
C LEU A 462 -4.55 -19.72 -14.89
N ALA A 463 -4.88 -19.54 -16.16
CA ALA A 463 -5.60 -18.36 -16.65
C ALA A 463 -7.06 -18.70 -16.98
N PHE A 464 -8.00 -17.91 -16.44
CA PHE A 464 -9.44 -18.02 -16.70
C PHE A 464 -9.97 -16.71 -17.27
N GLU A 465 -10.62 -16.76 -18.44
CA GLU A 465 -11.03 -15.57 -19.18
C GLU A 465 -12.51 -15.60 -19.59
N THR A 466 -13.15 -14.44 -19.58
CA THR A 466 -14.45 -14.27 -20.24
C THR A 466 -14.29 -14.31 -21.77
N PRO A 467 -15.37 -14.56 -22.53
CA PRO A 467 -15.48 -14.06 -23.89
C PRO A 467 -15.22 -12.54 -23.96
N PRO A 468 -14.93 -11.97 -25.14
CA PRO A 468 -14.90 -10.52 -25.29
C PRO A 468 -16.22 -9.92 -24.80
N LEU A 469 -16.15 -8.91 -23.94
CA LEU A 469 -17.33 -8.31 -23.35
C LEU A 469 -18.20 -7.67 -24.44
N GLU A 470 -19.50 -7.91 -24.38
CA GLU A 470 -20.46 -7.34 -25.34
C GLU A 470 -20.76 -5.86 -25.07
N THR A 471 -20.59 -5.45 -23.81
CA THR A 471 -20.80 -4.09 -23.30
C THR A 471 -19.72 -3.73 -22.30
N ASP A 472 -19.51 -2.43 -22.09
CA ASP A 472 -18.64 -1.95 -21.01
C ASP A 472 -19.14 -2.45 -19.64
N LEU A 473 -18.21 -2.69 -18.73
CA LEU A 473 -18.49 -3.16 -17.38
C LEU A 473 -17.59 -2.45 -16.36
N GLU A 474 -18.20 -1.82 -15.35
CA GLU A 474 -17.46 -1.23 -14.23
C GLU A 474 -17.36 -2.20 -13.05
N VAL A 475 -16.13 -2.42 -12.58
CA VAL A 475 -15.81 -3.21 -11.39
C VAL A 475 -15.14 -2.28 -10.38
N ILE A 476 -15.83 -1.99 -9.28
CA ILE A 476 -15.39 -0.98 -8.30
C ILE A 476 -15.63 -1.48 -6.88
N GLY A 477 -14.55 -1.82 -6.18
CA GLY A 477 -14.59 -2.31 -4.81
C GLY A 477 -13.54 -3.39 -4.50
N PRO A 478 -13.71 -4.08 -3.36
CA PRO A 478 -12.91 -5.25 -2.99
C PRO A 478 -13.12 -6.41 -3.96
N ILE A 479 -12.02 -7.06 -4.36
CA ILE A 479 -12.02 -8.20 -5.28
C ILE A 479 -11.70 -9.46 -4.47
N ARG A 480 -12.50 -10.51 -4.64
CA ARG A 480 -12.32 -11.78 -3.91
C ARG A 480 -12.37 -12.98 -4.85
N ALA A 481 -11.59 -14.01 -4.56
CA ALA A 481 -11.72 -15.31 -5.19
C ALA A 481 -12.04 -16.37 -4.14
N ARG A 482 -13.07 -17.16 -4.39
CA ARG A 482 -13.45 -18.32 -3.57
C ARG A 482 -13.06 -19.56 -4.31
N LEU A 483 -12.07 -20.29 -3.80
CA LEU A 483 -11.47 -21.42 -4.48
C LEU A 483 -11.62 -22.69 -3.64
N PHE A 484 -11.86 -23.80 -4.33
CA PHE A 484 -11.70 -25.14 -3.78
C PHE A 484 -10.38 -25.67 -4.30
N VAL A 485 -9.45 -26.00 -3.40
CA VAL A 485 -8.08 -26.31 -3.76
C VAL A 485 -7.57 -27.54 -3.03
N SER A 486 -6.57 -28.21 -3.58
CA SER A 486 -5.79 -29.23 -2.88
C SER A 486 -4.31 -29.09 -3.23
N SER A 487 -3.44 -29.59 -2.36
CA SER A 487 -2.00 -29.71 -2.60
C SER A 487 -1.53 -31.11 -2.22
N ASP A 488 -0.43 -31.59 -2.79
CA ASP A 488 0.31 -32.73 -2.25
C ASP A 488 1.29 -32.33 -1.12
N GLY A 489 1.45 -31.03 -0.86
CA GLY A 489 2.16 -30.48 0.29
C GLY A 489 1.26 -30.32 1.51
N VAL A 490 1.90 -30.11 2.67
CA VAL A 490 1.23 -29.77 3.94
C VAL A 490 0.91 -28.28 4.04
N ASP A 491 1.54 -27.47 3.19
CA ASP A 491 1.30 -26.04 3.01
C ASP A 491 1.73 -25.62 1.60
N THR A 492 1.21 -24.49 1.12
CA THR A 492 1.57 -23.80 -0.13
C THR A 492 0.91 -22.42 -0.08
N ASP A 493 1.28 -21.52 -0.98
CA ASP A 493 0.51 -20.30 -1.20
C ASP A 493 -0.44 -20.48 -2.40
N PHE A 494 -1.49 -19.68 -2.44
CA PHE A 494 -2.33 -19.46 -3.63
C PHE A 494 -2.43 -17.96 -3.91
N THR A 495 -2.17 -17.56 -5.14
CA THR A 495 -2.24 -16.17 -5.60
C THR A 495 -3.38 -16.01 -6.60
N VAL A 496 -3.94 -14.80 -6.64
CA VAL A 496 -4.90 -14.37 -7.66
C VAL A 496 -4.48 -13.03 -8.23
N LYS A 497 -4.66 -12.84 -9.54
CA LYS A 497 -4.44 -11.57 -10.21
C LYS A 497 -5.60 -11.27 -11.15
N LEU A 498 -6.24 -10.12 -10.95
CA LEU A 498 -7.29 -9.62 -11.84
C LEU A 498 -6.64 -8.78 -12.94
N ILE A 499 -7.01 -9.07 -14.18
CA ILE A 499 -6.39 -8.50 -15.38
C ILE A 499 -7.46 -8.01 -16.34
N ASP A 500 -7.23 -6.83 -16.89
CA ASP A 500 -7.96 -6.29 -18.04
C ASP A 500 -7.19 -6.64 -19.31
N VAL A 501 -7.76 -7.54 -20.12
CA VAL A 501 -7.16 -7.96 -21.38
C VAL A 501 -7.70 -7.07 -22.50
N HIS A 502 -6.86 -6.11 -22.91
CA HIS A 502 -7.11 -5.31 -24.10
C HIS A 502 -7.00 -6.19 -25.36
N PRO A 503 -7.91 -6.03 -26.33
CA PRO A 503 -7.86 -6.80 -27.56
C PRO A 503 -6.62 -6.44 -28.41
N PRO A 504 -6.21 -7.33 -29.33
CA PRO A 504 -5.22 -7.02 -30.35
C PRO A 504 -5.49 -5.69 -31.06
N SER A 505 -4.43 -4.91 -31.23
CA SER A 505 -4.44 -3.65 -31.98
C SER A 505 -3.17 -3.52 -32.82
N GLU A 506 -3.09 -2.49 -33.64
CA GLU A 506 -1.87 -2.19 -34.42
C GLU A 506 -0.65 -1.93 -33.52
N ASP A 507 -0.83 -1.33 -32.34
CA ASP A 507 0.28 -1.05 -31.42
C ASP A 507 0.64 -2.24 -30.52
N TYR A 508 -0.33 -3.15 -30.33
CA TYR A 508 -0.26 -4.34 -29.47
C TYR A 508 -0.88 -5.54 -30.21
N PRO A 509 -0.15 -6.17 -31.16
CA PRO A 509 -0.70 -7.23 -32.01
C PRO A 509 -1.17 -8.48 -31.25
N ASP A 510 -0.59 -8.74 -30.08
CA ASP A 510 -0.97 -9.86 -29.19
C ASP A 510 -2.01 -9.45 -28.13
N GLY A 511 -2.48 -8.20 -28.17
CA GLY A 511 -3.23 -7.56 -27.09
C GLY A 511 -2.32 -7.05 -25.98
N PHE A 512 -2.92 -6.57 -24.88
CA PHE A 512 -2.20 -6.11 -23.70
C PHE A 512 -2.91 -6.63 -22.44
N ALA A 513 -2.20 -7.39 -21.60
CA ALA A 513 -2.76 -7.97 -20.39
C ALA A 513 -2.40 -7.08 -19.20
N MET A 514 -3.23 -6.07 -18.91
CA MET A 514 -2.96 -5.11 -17.85
C MET A 514 -3.37 -5.68 -16.48
N ASN A 515 -2.42 -5.81 -15.54
CA ASN A 515 -2.80 -6.14 -14.16
C ASN A 515 -3.55 -4.98 -13.51
N LEU A 516 -4.69 -5.28 -12.88
CA LEU A 516 -5.46 -4.33 -12.08
C LEU A 516 -5.16 -4.45 -10.60
N THR A 517 -5.13 -5.68 -10.10
CA THR A 517 -4.90 -5.97 -8.68
C THR A 517 -4.50 -7.44 -8.49
N HIS A 518 -4.00 -7.77 -7.32
CA HIS A 518 -3.66 -9.13 -6.93
C HIS A 518 -3.90 -9.38 -5.44
N GLY A 519 -3.91 -10.65 -5.06
CA GLY A 519 -3.95 -11.11 -3.69
C GLY A 519 -3.21 -12.43 -3.53
N ILE A 520 -2.88 -12.76 -2.29
CA ILE A 520 -2.23 -14.02 -1.91
C ILE A 520 -2.88 -14.53 -0.62
N LEU A 521 -2.89 -15.85 -0.45
CA LEU A 521 -3.19 -16.51 0.81
C LEU A 521 -2.21 -17.67 0.99
N ARG A 522 -1.55 -17.69 2.15
CA ARG A 522 -0.77 -18.84 2.62
C ARG A 522 -1.69 -19.86 3.27
N ALA A 523 -1.72 -21.09 2.75
CA ALA A 523 -2.79 -22.05 3.01
C ALA A 523 -2.89 -22.50 4.48
N ARG A 524 -1.79 -22.48 5.24
CA ARG A 524 -1.82 -22.71 6.68
C ARG A 524 -2.66 -21.69 7.45
N TYR A 525 -2.94 -20.52 6.88
CA TYR A 525 -3.78 -19.48 7.49
C TYR A 525 -5.20 -19.38 6.91
N ARG A 526 -5.63 -20.36 6.13
CA ARG A 526 -6.92 -20.31 5.40
C ARG A 526 -8.16 -20.19 6.30
N GLU A 527 -8.11 -20.69 7.52
CA GLU A 527 -9.26 -20.68 8.45
C GLU A 527 -9.18 -19.49 9.41
N ARG A 528 -7.97 -19.10 9.80
CA ARG A 528 -7.68 -18.03 10.76
C ARG A 528 -6.20 -17.68 10.72
N PHE A 529 -5.88 -16.44 11.07
CA PHE A 529 -4.50 -15.92 11.03
C PHE A 529 -3.74 -16.08 12.36
N ASP A 530 -4.43 -16.34 13.46
CA ASP A 530 -3.85 -16.54 14.80
C ASP A 530 -3.65 -18.03 15.15
N TRP A 531 -3.88 -18.93 14.19
CA TRP A 531 -3.64 -20.38 14.33
C TRP A 531 -3.38 -21.03 12.97
N GLU A 532 -2.38 -21.92 12.91
CA GLU A 532 -2.04 -22.66 11.70
C GLU A 532 -2.96 -23.89 11.53
N THR A 533 -3.56 -24.02 10.37
CA THR A 533 -4.30 -25.22 9.96
C THR A 533 -3.59 -25.84 8.78
N TRP A 534 -2.91 -26.96 8.97
CA TRP A 534 -2.18 -27.63 7.89
C TRP A 534 -3.11 -28.20 6.82
N MET A 535 -2.62 -28.32 5.58
CA MET A 535 -3.30 -29.07 4.53
C MET A 535 -3.05 -30.56 4.73
N THR A 536 -4.07 -31.39 4.53
CA THR A 536 -3.89 -32.82 4.34
C THR A 536 -3.57 -33.08 2.87
N PRO A 537 -2.43 -33.72 2.52
CA PRO A 537 -2.09 -33.99 1.13
C PRO A 537 -3.21 -34.69 0.35
N GLY A 538 -3.64 -34.07 -0.76
CA GLY A 538 -4.70 -34.57 -1.64
C GLY A 538 -6.12 -34.24 -1.20
N GLU A 539 -6.36 -33.79 0.04
CA GLU A 539 -7.68 -33.36 0.47
C GLU A 539 -8.02 -31.97 -0.07
N VAL A 540 -9.29 -31.78 -0.45
CA VAL A 540 -9.78 -30.49 -0.93
C VAL A 540 -10.19 -29.62 0.25
N CYS A 541 -9.70 -28.39 0.30
CA CYS A 541 -10.14 -27.37 1.23
C CYS A 541 -10.74 -26.17 0.48
N PHE A 542 -11.54 -25.38 1.20
CA PHE A 542 -12.05 -24.10 0.73
C PHE A 542 -11.12 -22.98 1.18
N ILE A 543 -10.84 -22.03 0.30
CA ILE A 543 -10.10 -20.81 0.60
C ILE A 543 -10.81 -19.58 0.01
N GLU A 544 -10.68 -18.43 0.68
CA GLU A 544 -11.06 -17.12 0.16
C GLU A 544 -9.82 -16.23 0.12
N ILE A 545 -9.50 -15.69 -1.06
CA ILE A 545 -8.37 -14.77 -1.27
C ILE A 545 -8.94 -13.40 -1.59
N GLU A 546 -8.56 -12.40 -0.79
CA GLU A 546 -8.89 -11.00 -1.05
C GLU A 546 -7.71 -10.28 -1.70
N ALA A 547 -7.97 -9.65 -2.84
CA ALA A 547 -7.01 -8.81 -3.54
C ALA A 547 -7.15 -7.34 -3.13
N PHE A 548 -6.13 -6.53 -3.41
CA PHE A 548 -6.23 -5.08 -3.19
C PHE A 548 -7.45 -4.50 -3.93
N PRO A 549 -8.15 -3.50 -3.36
CA PRO A 549 -9.32 -2.91 -4.02
C PRO A 549 -8.93 -2.17 -5.30
N THR A 550 -9.86 -2.08 -6.24
CA THR A 550 -9.64 -1.37 -7.51
C THR A 550 -10.93 -0.70 -8.01
N ALA A 551 -10.80 0.16 -9.01
CA ALA A 551 -11.90 0.76 -9.75
C ALA A 551 -11.55 0.81 -11.24
N ASN A 552 -12.13 -0.09 -12.03
CA ASN A 552 -11.85 -0.22 -13.46
C ASN A 552 -13.13 -0.35 -14.29
N ARG A 553 -13.14 0.29 -15.46
CA ARG A 553 -14.12 0.05 -16.52
C ARG A 553 -13.48 -0.80 -17.62
N PHE A 554 -13.85 -2.06 -17.66
CA PHE A 554 -13.54 -2.95 -18.78
C PHE A 554 -14.38 -2.51 -19.98
N LEU A 555 -13.76 -2.21 -21.12
CA LEU A 555 -14.48 -1.78 -22.31
C LEU A 555 -15.05 -2.97 -23.07
N LYS A 556 -16.09 -2.73 -23.87
CA LYS A 556 -16.56 -3.66 -24.88
C LYS A 556 -15.38 -4.19 -25.71
N GLY A 557 -15.34 -5.51 -25.90
CA GLY A 557 -14.27 -6.21 -26.62
C GLY A 557 -13.05 -6.59 -25.76
N HIS A 558 -12.89 -6.00 -24.58
CA HIS A 558 -11.92 -6.48 -23.59
C HIS A 558 -12.38 -7.82 -22.99
N ARG A 559 -11.49 -8.47 -22.22
CA ARG A 559 -11.85 -9.63 -21.39
C ARG A 559 -11.47 -9.38 -19.95
N ILE A 560 -12.26 -9.95 -19.06
CA ILE A 560 -11.87 -10.09 -17.65
C ILE A 560 -11.08 -11.38 -17.53
N ARG A 561 -9.86 -11.29 -16.99
CA ARG A 561 -9.01 -12.45 -16.74
C ARG A 561 -8.66 -12.58 -15.26
N LEU A 562 -8.71 -13.81 -14.77
CA LEU A 562 -8.17 -14.22 -13.49
C LEU A 562 -6.98 -15.15 -13.73
N ASP A 563 -5.80 -14.76 -13.26
CA ASP A 563 -4.65 -15.65 -13.17
C ASP A 563 -4.55 -16.21 -11.75
N ILE A 564 -4.36 -17.52 -11.60
CA ILE A 564 -4.13 -18.23 -10.34
C ILE A 564 -2.76 -18.91 -10.38
N SER A 565 -1.97 -18.75 -9.32
CA SER A 565 -0.70 -19.46 -9.13
C SER A 565 -0.46 -19.71 -7.63
N SER A 566 0.78 -20.04 -7.26
CA SER A 566 1.23 -20.24 -5.87
C SER A 566 2.41 -19.36 -5.49
N SER A 567 2.73 -18.36 -6.30
CA SER A 567 3.76 -17.36 -5.96
C SER A 567 3.53 -16.04 -6.71
N ASN A 568 4.12 -14.98 -6.19
CA ASN A 568 4.22 -13.66 -6.81
C ASN A 568 5.47 -12.99 -6.22
N PHE A 569 6.63 -13.43 -6.71
CA PHE A 569 7.93 -13.14 -6.13
C PHE A 569 8.71 -12.12 -6.99
N PRO A 570 9.28 -11.04 -6.42
CA PRO A 570 9.58 -10.87 -5.00
C PRO A 570 8.63 -9.93 -4.25
N HIS A 571 7.39 -9.71 -4.69
CA HIS A 571 6.45 -8.98 -3.83
C HIS A 571 6.27 -9.72 -2.50
N PHE A 572 5.95 -11.02 -2.55
CA PHE A 572 5.82 -11.87 -1.38
C PHE A 572 7.01 -12.82 -1.23
N ASP A 573 7.28 -13.26 0.01
CA ASP A 573 8.15 -14.41 0.26
C ASP A 573 7.58 -15.69 -0.35
N VAL A 574 8.47 -16.63 -0.68
CA VAL A 574 8.08 -17.88 -1.35
C VAL A 574 7.84 -18.95 -0.29
N ASN A 575 6.66 -19.59 -0.34
CA ASN A 575 6.37 -20.74 0.51
C ASN A 575 7.27 -21.93 0.14
N PRO A 576 7.95 -22.59 1.10
CA PRO A 576 8.79 -23.75 0.82
C PRO A 576 7.99 -25.03 0.48
N ASN A 577 6.66 -25.00 0.64
CA ASN A 577 5.74 -26.13 0.56
C ASN A 577 6.00 -27.24 1.61
N THR A 578 6.54 -26.82 2.75
CA THR A 578 6.86 -27.64 3.92
C THR A 578 6.19 -27.07 5.19
N ASP A 579 6.39 -27.72 6.31
CA ASP A 579 5.99 -27.25 7.65
C ASP A 579 7.01 -26.27 8.27
N GLU A 580 8.04 -25.84 7.51
CA GLU A 580 9.01 -24.88 8.03
C GLU A 580 8.31 -23.54 8.39
N PRO A 581 8.74 -22.86 9.49
CA PRO A 581 8.18 -21.56 9.89
C PRO A 581 8.51 -20.42 8.92
N GLU A 582 7.81 -19.29 9.01
CA GLU A 582 8.09 -18.13 8.16
C GLU A 582 9.53 -17.61 8.30
N GLY A 583 10.14 -17.25 7.17
CA GLY A 583 11.54 -16.86 7.14
C GLY A 583 12.51 -18.03 7.33
N TYR A 584 12.01 -19.27 7.37
CA TYR A 584 12.78 -20.50 7.36
C TYR A 584 12.22 -21.38 6.23
N GLY A 585 12.95 -21.49 5.13
CA GLY A 585 12.54 -22.24 3.94
C GLY A 585 13.76 -22.92 3.34
N PHE A 586 14.52 -23.62 4.18
CA PHE A 586 15.81 -24.20 3.80
C PHE A 586 15.67 -25.49 3.01
N THR A 587 14.53 -26.16 3.12
CA THR A 587 14.26 -27.45 2.48
C THR A 587 13.04 -27.37 1.56
N PRO A 588 13.04 -26.47 0.56
CA PRO A 588 11.89 -26.31 -0.31
C PRO A 588 11.63 -27.58 -1.13
N ARG A 589 10.36 -27.85 -1.39
CA ARG A 589 9.93 -28.92 -2.31
C ARG A 589 8.93 -28.38 -3.31
N ARG A 590 8.82 -29.07 -4.45
CA ARG A 590 7.74 -28.81 -5.41
C ARG A 590 6.40 -29.27 -4.85
N ALA A 591 5.35 -28.49 -5.05
CA ALA A 591 3.98 -28.85 -4.71
C ALA A 591 3.12 -28.97 -5.97
N LYS A 592 2.32 -30.04 -6.04
CA LYS A 592 1.29 -30.23 -7.06
C LYS A 592 -0.02 -29.68 -6.51
N ASN A 593 -0.46 -28.58 -7.09
CA ASN A 593 -1.64 -27.85 -6.66
C ASN A 593 -2.79 -28.04 -7.66
N ARG A 594 -4.01 -28.12 -7.16
CA ARG A 594 -5.24 -28.24 -7.97
C ARG A 594 -6.25 -27.19 -7.57
N VAL A 595 -7.00 -26.70 -8.56
CA VAL A 595 -8.20 -25.86 -8.37
C VAL A 595 -9.39 -26.62 -8.92
N TYR A 596 -10.41 -26.86 -8.11
CA TYR A 596 -11.61 -27.61 -8.46
C TYR A 596 -12.73 -26.68 -8.91
N MET A 597 -13.54 -27.12 -9.87
CA MET A 597 -14.59 -26.31 -10.51
C MET A 597 -15.79 -27.16 -10.95
N ASP A 598 -16.05 -28.26 -10.26
CA ASP A 598 -17.19 -29.14 -10.51
C ASP A 598 -18.50 -28.70 -9.82
N ALA A 599 -19.53 -29.51 -10.01
CA ALA A 599 -20.87 -29.31 -9.47
C ALA A 599 -20.93 -29.26 -7.93
N GLN A 600 -19.94 -29.77 -7.20
CA GLN A 600 -19.88 -29.65 -5.74
C GLN A 600 -18.87 -28.59 -5.27
N ARG A 601 -17.89 -28.26 -6.10
CA ARG A 601 -16.76 -27.37 -5.78
C ARG A 601 -16.67 -26.20 -6.77
N PRO A 602 -17.63 -25.26 -6.80
CA PRO A 602 -17.65 -24.16 -7.77
C PRO A 602 -16.71 -23.02 -7.38
N SER A 603 -15.43 -23.14 -7.73
CA SER A 603 -14.48 -22.03 -7.64
C SER A 603 -14.95 -20.85 -8.50
N ARG A 604 -14.83 -19.64 -7.96
CA ARG A 604 -15.36 -18.43 -8.60
C ARG A 604 -14.64 -17.15 -8.16
N LEU A 605 -14.63 -16.18 -9.07
CA LEU A 605 -14.24 -14.80 -8.84
C LEU A 605 -15.48 -13.97 -8.47
N LEU A 606 -15.35 -13.10 -7.47
CA LEU A 606 -16.41 -12.24 -6.97
C LEU A 606 -16.06 -10.80 -7.32
N LEU A 607 -16.82 -10.21 -8.24
CA LEU A 607 -16.59 -8.85 -8.75
C LEU A 607 -17.70 -7.90 -8.30
N PRO A 608 -17.38 -6.75 -7.69
CA PRO A 608 -18.36 -5.70 -7.39
C PRO A 608 -18.70 -4.92 -8.66
N ILE A 609 -19.67 -5.43 -9.42
CA ILE A 609 -20.16 -4.78 -10.65
C ILE A 609 -21.03 -3.58 -10.28
N VAL A 610 -20.72 -2.42 -10.83
CA VAL A 610 -21.57 -1.22 -10.70
C VAL A 610 -22.48 -1.14 -11.91
N THR A 611 -23.78 -1.42 -11.71
CA THR A 611 -24.81 -1.20 -12.73
C THR A 611 -25.33 0.23 -12.62
N ARG A 612 -25.36 0.95 -13.74
CA ARG A 612 -26.01 2.26 -13.85
C ARG A 612 -27.03 2.27 -14.97
#